data_AF-A0A948XKH4-F1
#
_entry.id   AF-A0A948XKH4-F1
#
_cell.length_a   1.000
_cell.length_b   1.000
_cell.length_c   1.000
_cell.angle_alpha   90.00
_cell.angle_beta   90.00
_cell.angle_gamma   90.00
#
_symmetry.space_group_name_H-M   'P 1'
#
loop_
_entity.id
_entity.type
_entity.pdbx_description
1 polymer ?
#
loop_
_entity_poly.entity_id
_entity_poly.type
_entity_poly.pdbx_seq_one_letter_code
_entity_poly.pdbx_strand_id
1 'polypeptide(L)'
;KEISPSVNRPLIKGFVFGVAGGVIGLMFNATLIDVFEASKVAENLWILLGISVGALLLFKKKQVPYLLNLKKVLTSNLFIAIYILIIIFIIYSTSINNFFVAGDFTLLRQAAVSSTGDIVKYFTNSQNIIYLLYTVFSLQPQGYHVVLLLLHSPASLLVYFLTLRILKKKLLAFIATLFFILSPFLAENIFWFSTFPVTLSSIFIIFAVLIFLKLWKNKPIIKYLILLIFIIFGFLIHEPSIAVIFYLLNAGLSIFLVVIIHKISGLLVKKRKISIIFPLVIFTAIILAIFLKELKQEEIEWRYAGNFTKNMLSTLRLEHEDLQKTSNVYFVSAPVKYGDAWIFPTGIADSLWFIYQENNPRIYQTKSIEEANKLILKNKTKNNFIFIFEKDGIIKKVN
;
A
#
# COMPACT_ATOMS: atom_id res chain seq x y z
N LYS A 1 -2.52 -2.90 -32.86
CA LYS A 1 -2.43 -2.76 -34.33
C LYS A 1 -3.79 -2.87 -35.06
N GLU A 2 -4.95 -2.97 -34.35
CA GLU A 2 -6.29 -3.02 -34.99
C GLU A 2 -7.29 -2.02 -34.35
N ILE A 3 -6.91 -0.76 -34.21
CA ILE A 3 -7.87 0.32 -33.87
C ILE A 3 -7.76 1.46 -34.90
N SER A 4 -7.42 1.12 -36.15
CA SER A 4 -7.73 2.06 -37.22
C SER A 4 -9.19 1.81 -37.57
N PRO A 5 -10.07 2.82 -37.49
CA PRO A 5 -11.33 2.72 -38.19
C PRO A 5 -10.99 2.44 -39.66
N SER A 6 -11.83 1.63 -40.30
CA SER A 6 -11.73 1.17 -41.69
C SER A 6 -11.91 2.31 -42.72
N VAL A 7 -11.56 3.53 -42.34
CA VAL A 7 -11.76 4.79 -43.05
C VAL A 7 -10.45 5.16 -43.75
N ASN A 8 -10.45 5.08 -45.08
CA ASN A 8 -9.27 5.40 -45.91
C ASN A 8 -9.07 6.89 -46.16
N ARG A 9 -10.00 7.77 -45.73
CA ARG A 9 -9.88 9.21 -45.94
C ARG A 9 -8.98 9.83 -44.85
N PRO A 10 -7.78 10.34 -45.19
CA PRO A 10 -6.83 10.87 -44.21
C PRO A 10 -7.41 11.99 -43.36
N LEU A 11 -8.25 12.84 -43.96
CA LEU A 11 -8.88 13.98 -43.31
C LEU A 11 -9.86 13.55 -42.20
N ILE A 12 -10.71 12.56 -42.46
CA ILE A 12 -11.65 12.01 -41.45
C ILE A 12 -10.87 11.34 -40.32
N LYS A 13 -9.82 10.60 -40.68
CA LYS A 13 -8.95 9.95 -39.70
C LYS A 13 -8.26 10.99 -38.80
N GLY A 14 -7.72 12.05 -39.39
CA GLY A 14 -7.12 13.17 -38.67
C GLY A 14 -8.12 13.88 -37.75
N PHE A 15 -9.33 14.15 -38.24
CA PHE A 15 -10.41 14.74 -37.45
C PHE A 15 -10.78 13.89 -36.23
N VAL A 16 -11.01 12.58 -36.41
CA VAL A 16 -11.34 11.66 -35.32
C VAL A 16 -10.22 11.58 -34.29
N PHE A 17 -8.95 11.55 -34.72
CA PHE A 17 -7.82 11.61 -33.78
C PHE A 17 -7.72 12.95 -33.06
N GLY A 18 -8.01 14.07 -33.74
CA GLY A 18 -8.08 15.40 -33.13
C GLY A 18 -9.14 15.48 -32.05
N VAL A 19 -10.34 14.95 -32.30
CA VAL A 19 -11.43 14.90 -31.31
C VAL A 19 -11.08 13.97 -30.14
N ALA A 20 -10.47 12.82 -30.39
CA ALA A 20 -9.98 11.94 -29.32
C ALA A 20 -8.90 12.63 -28.45
N GLY A 21 -8.00 13.39 -29.08
CA GLY A 21 -7.03 14.24 -28.37
C GLY A 21 -7.71 15.35 -27.56
N GLY A 22 -8.77 15.96 -28.11
CA GLY A 22 -9.61 16.93 -27.41
C GLY A 22 -10.28 16.38 -26.15
N VAL A 23 -10.77 15.13 -26.19
CA VAL A 23 -11.30 14.43 -25.00
C VAL A 23 -10.22 14.28 -23.92
N ILE A 24 -9.00 13.89 -24.31
CA ILE A 24 -7.88 13.74 -23.37
C ILE A 24 -7.50 15.11 -22.78
N GLY A 25 -7.39 16.14 -23.61
CA GLY A 25 -7.08 17.51 -23.18
C GLY A 25 -8.14 18.07 -22.22
N LEU A 26 -9.42 17.81 -22.50
CA LEU A 26 -10.53 18.19 -21.63
C LEU A 26 -10.44 17.48 -20.27
N MET A 27 -10.10 16.19 -20.26
CA MET A 27 -9.92 15.42 -19.03
C MET A 27 -8.78 15.98 -18.17
N PHE A 28 -7.66 16.39 -18.78
CA PHE A 28 -6.58 17.06 -18.06
C PHE A 28 -7.00 18.43 -17.52
N ASN A 29 -7.72 19.24 -18.32
CA ASN A 29 -8.21 20.54 -17.88
C ASN A 29 -9.17 20.40 -16.68
N ALA A 30 -10.12 19.45 -16.75
CA ALA A 30 -11.07 19.19 -15.68
C ALA A 30 -10.41 18.65 -14.38
N THR A 31 -9.27 17.96 -14.48
CA THR A 31 -8.57 17.38 -13.32
C THR A 31 -7.53 18.31 -12.72
N LEU A 32 -6.87 19.15 -13.53
CA LEU A 32 -5.73 19.97 -13.10
C LEU A 32 -6.04 21.46 -12.94
N ILE A 33 -7.11 21.97 -13.56
CA ILE A 33 -7.39 23.41 -13.62
C ILE A 33 -8.75 23.71 -12.97
N ASP A 34 -9.83 23.47 -13.71
CA ASP A 34 -11.19 23.80 -13.26
C ASP A 34 -12.25 23.00 -14.04
N VAL A 35 -13.12 22.32 -13.29
CA VAL A 35 -14.24 21.54 -13.83
C VAL A 35 -15.27 22.46 -14.51
N PHE A 36 -15.47 23.69 -14.02
CA PHE A 36 -16.44 24.61 -14.58
C PHE A 36 -16.00 25.16 -15.93
N GLU A 37 -14.76 25.61 -16.07
CA GLU A 37 -14.21 26.04 -17.37
C GLU A 37 -14.11 24.87 -18.36
N ALA A 38 -13.75 23.67 -17.88
CA ALA A 38 -13.79 22.47 -18.71
C ALA A 38 -15.22 22.19 -19.23
N SER A 39 -16.27 22.38 -18.41
CA SER A 39 -17.65 22.11 -18.84
C SER A 39 -18.10 22.96 -20.04
N LYS A 40 -17.63 24.21 -20.15
CA LYS A 40 -17.92 25.10 -21.29
C LYS A 40 -17.30 24.59 -22.60
N VAL A 41 -16.09 24.03 -22.52
CA VAL A 41 -15.42 23.42 -23.67
C VAL A 41 -16.03 22.05 -24.00
N ALA A 42 -16.56 21.34 -22.98
CA ALA A 42 -17.19 20.04 -23.15
C ALA A 42 -18.42 20.09 -24.06
N GLU A 43 -19.22 21.16 -24.00
CA GLU A 43 -20.40 21.34 -24.86
C GLU A 43 -20.03 21.27 -26.36
N ASN A 44 -19.03 22.04 -26.78
CA ASN A 44 -18.50 21.99 -28.14
C ASN A 44 -17.89 20.63 -28.47
N LEU A 45 -17.23 20.00 -27.49
CA LEU A 45 -16.63 18.68 -27.68
C LEU A 45 -17.70 17.61 -27.96
N TRP A 46 -18.86 17.64 -27.30
CA TRP A 46 -19.96 16.69 -27.54
C TRP A 46 -20.46 16.76 -28.98
N ILE A 47 -20.60 17.97 -29.53
CA ILE A 47 -20.97 18.19 -30.92
C ILE A 47 -19.92 17.59 -31.86
N LEU A 48 -18.64 17.87 -31.61
CA LEU A 48 -17.52 17.31 -32.39
C LEU A 48 -17.42 15.78 -32.28
N LEU A 49 -17.78 15.22 -31.12
CA LEU A 49 -17.86 13.78 -30.88
C LEU A 49 -19.01 13.16 -31.70
N GLY A 50 -20.17 13.81 -31.73
CA GLY A 50 -21.31 13.43 -32.58
C GLY A 50 -20.95 13.44 -34.06
N ILE A 51 -20.31 14.52 -34.55
CA ILE A 51 -19.82 14.62 -35.94
C ILE A 51 -18.78 13.52 -36.22
N SER A 52 -17.86 13.26 -35.30
CA SER A 52 -16.85 12.20 -35.43
C SER A 52 -17.48 10.83 -35.55
N VAL A 53 -18.45 10.50 -34.69
CA VAL A 53 -19.18 9.23 -34.72
C VAL A 53 -20.01 9.13 -36.01
N GLY A 54 -20.70 10.20 -36.42
CA GLY A 54 -21.45 10.26 -37.68
C GLY A 54 -20.56 10.03 -38.90
N ALA A 55 -19.40 10.69 -38.98
CA ALA A 55 -18.42 10.49 -40.03
C ALA A 55 -17.86 9.05 -40.03
N LEU A 56 -17.58 8.49 -38.85
CA LEU A 56 -17.18 7.08 -38.73
C LEU A 56 -18.28 6.12 -39.21
N LEU A 57 -19.56 6.42 -38.95
CA LEU A 57 -20.69 5.60 -39.38
C LEU A 57 -20.94 5.66 -40.89
N LEU A 58 -20.80 6.86 -41.50
CA LEU A 58 -20.97 7.09 -42.94
C LEU A 58 -19.84 6.49 -43.77
N PHE A 59 -18.59 6.59 -43.29
CA PHE A 59 -17.41 6.19 -44.06
C PHE A 59 -16.83 4.83 -43.65
N LYS A 60 -17.53 4.05 -42.80
CA LYS A 60 -17.12 2.68 -42.46
C LYS A 60 -17.25 1.77 -43.69
N LYS A 61 -16.17 1.08 -44.06
CA LYS A 61 -16.22 0.01 -45.07
C LYS A 61 -16.72 -1.33 -44.53
N LYS A 62 -16.70 -1.53 -43.21
CA LYS A 62 -17.11 -2.77 -42.54
C LYS A 62 -17.94 -2.44 -41.29
N GLN A 63 -18.91 -3.28 -40.97
CA GLN A 63 -19.56 -3.24 -39.66
C GLN A 63 -18.49 -3.42 -38.58
N VAL A 64 -18.33 -2.42 -37.72
CA VAL A 64 -17.48 -2.49 -36.55
C VAL A 64 -18.35 -2.99 -35.40
N PRO A 65 -18.06 -4.14 -34.78
CA PRO A 65 -18.81 -4.59 -33.63
C PRO A 65 -18.37 -3.80 -32.40
N TYR A 66 -18.99 -2.63 -32.18
CA TYR A 66 -18.62 -1.68 -31.13
C TYR A 66 -18.61 -2.33 -29.74
N LEU A 67 -19.63 -3.11 -29.39
CA LEU A 67 -19.69 -3.81 -28.10
C LEU A 67 -18.53 -4.79 -27.89
N LEU A 68 -18.13 -5.52 -28.94
CA LEU A 68 -16.99 -6.44 -28.86
C LEU A 68 -15.67 -5.68 -28.70
N ASN A 69 -15.50 -4.56 -29.38
CA ASN A 69 -14.31 -3.72 -29.27
C ASN A 69 -14.24 -3.02 -27.91
N LEU A 70 -15.36 -2.50 -27.40
CA LEU A 70 -15.44 -1.91 -26.07
C LEU A 70 -15.09 -2.97 -25.01
N LYS A 71 -15.65 -4.18 -25.12
CA LYS A 71 -15.29 -5.30 -24.24
C LYS A 71 -13.81 -5.64 -24.30
N LYS A 72 -13.18 -5.64 -25.49
CA LYS A 72 -11.73 -5.86 -25.64
C LYS A 72 -10.90 -4.78 -24.93
N VAL A 73 -11.34 -3.52 -24.99
CA VAL A 73 -10.67 -2.39 -24.32
C VAL A 73 -10.82 -2.51 -22.80
N LEU A 74 -12.04 -2.68 -22.31
CA LEU A 74 -12.34 -2.79 -20.87
C LEU A 74 -11.75 -4.04 -20.20
N THR A 75 -11.42 -5.07 -20.99
CA THR A 75 -10.73 -6.29 -20.53
C THR A 75 -9.25 -6.32 -20.91
N SER A 76 -8.69 -5.21 -21.38
CA SER A 76 -7.26 -5.07 -21.65
C SER A 76 -6.45 -5.07 -20.34
N ASN A 77 -5.17 -5.42 -20.42
CA ASN A 77 -4.30 -5.41 -19.23
C ASN A 77 -4.16 -4.02 -18.62
N LEU A 78 -4.24 -2.96 -19.44
CA LEU A 78 -4.18 -1.58 -18.98
C LEU A 78 -5.41 -1.24 -18.13
N PHE A 79 -6.62 -1.52 -18.61
CA PHE A 79 -7.84 -1.28 -17.85
C PHE A 79 -7.90 -2.12 -16.58
N ILE A 80 -7.47 -3.38 -16.63
CA ILE A 80 -7.38 -4.22 -15.43
C ILE A 80 -6.40 -3.64 -14.41
N ALA A 81 -5.25 -3.11 -14.85
CA ALA A 81 -4.32 -2.42 -13.97
C ALA A 81 -4.97 -1.17 -13.34
N ILE A 82 -5.72 -0.38 -14.12
CA ILE A 82 -6.46 0.78 -13.60
C ILE A 82 -7.49 0.34 -12.55
N TYR A 83 -8.25 -0.73 -12.79
CA TYR A 83 -9.21 -1.25 -11.81
C TYR A 83 -8.52 -1.69 -10.52
N ILE A 84 -7.39 -2.38 -10.62
CA ILE A 84 -6.59 -2.79 -9.45
C ILE A 84 -6.16 -1.57 -8.64
N LEU A 85 -5.65 -0.52 -9.29
CA LEU A 85 -5.23 0.71 -8.61
C LEU A 85 -6.42 1.38 -7.90
N ILE A 86 -7.54 1.58 -8.61
CA ILE A 86 -8.75 2.17 -8.03
C ILE A 86 -9.21 1.37 -6.80
N ILE A 87 -9.23 0.04 -6.89
CA ILE A 87 -9.66 -0.85 -5.81
C ILE A 87 -8.76 -0.69 -4.58
N ILE A 88 -7.44 -0.67 -4.76
CA ILE A 88 -6.48 -0.47 -3.65
C ILE A 88 -6.75 0.85 -2.94
N PHE A 89 -6.86 1.96 -3.69
CA PHE A 89 -7.09 3.28 -3.09
C PHE A 89 -8.47 3.39 -2.44
N ILE A 90 -9.52 2.76 -2.98
CA ILE A 90 -10.84 2.74 -2.34
C ILE A 90 -10.78 1.98 -1.02
N ILE A 91 -10.26 0.75 -1.02
CA ILE A 91 -10.24 -0.12 0.16
C ILE A 91 -9.40 0.50 1.28
N TYR A 92 -8.23 1.05 0.95
CA TYR A 92 -7.26 1.51 1.94
C TYR A 92 -7.24 3.03 2.13
N SER A 93 -8.17 3.79 1.52
CA SER A 93 -8.21 5.26 1.66
C SER A 93 -8.20 5.73 3.12
N THR A 94 -8.87 4.99 3.99
CA THR A 94 -9.03 5.29 5.40
C THR A 94 -7.76 5.03 6.23
N SER A 95 -6.83 4.19 5.75
CA SER A 95 -5.56 3.94 6.44
C SER A 95 -4.58 5.11 6.36
N ILE A 96 -4.78 6.02 5.39
CA ILE A 96 -3.95 7.22 5.23
C ILE A 96 -3.97 8.10 6.48
N ASN A 97 -5.06 8.04 7.26
CA ASN A 97 -5.23 8.83 8.48
C ASN A 97 -4.71 8.14 9.74
N ASN A 98 -4.11 6.94 9.64
CA ASN A 98 -3.52 6.29 10.79
C ASN A 98 -2.33 7.10 11.30
N PHE A 99 -2.20 7.15 12.63
CA PHE A 99 -1.09 7.83 13.28
C PHE A 99 0.09 6.87 13.48
N PHE A 100 1.29 7.41 13.68
CA PHE A 100 2.49 6.62 13.91
C PHE A 100 2.38 5.75 15.17
N VAL A 101 2.93 4.55 15.10
CA VAL A 101 2.97 3.59 16.21
C VAL A 101 4.31 2.87 16.29
N ALA A 102 4.67 2.42 17.49
CA ALA A 102 5.77 1.51 17.73
C ALA A 102 7.09 1.96 17.05
N GLY A 103 7.64 1.08 16.20
CA GLY A 103 8.89 1.30 15.46
C GLY A 103 8.88 2.48 14.48
N ASP A 104 7.72 3.08 14.18
CA ASP A 104 7.64 4.22 13.27
C ASP A 104 8.50 5.37 13.81
N PHE A 105 8.44 5.62 15.12
CA PHE A 105 9.23 6.66 15.77
C PHE A 105 10.72 6.37 15.74
N THR A 106 11.13 5.09 15.83
CA THR A 106 12.54 4.71 15.70
C THR A 106 13.05 5.05 14.31
N LEU A 107 12.28 4.73 13.26
CA LEU A 107 12.65 5.06 11.87
C LEU A 107 12.67 6.57 11.62
N LEU A 108 11.64 7.28 12.09
CA LEU A 108 11.56 8.74 11.97
C LEU A 108 12.73 9.40 12.70
N ARG A 109 13.07 8.96 13.91
CA ARG A 109 14.17 9.56 14.69
C ARG A 109 15.50 9.32 14.01
N GLN A 110 15.75 8.10 13.53
CA GLN A 110 16.93 7.80 12.73
C GLN A 110 17.04 8.74 11.53
N ALA A 111 15.95 8.94 10.78
CA ALA A 111 15.91 9.87 9.66
C ALA A 111 16.14 11.34 10.08
N ALA A 112 15.65 11.75 11.25
CA ALA A 112 15.81 13.11 11.75
C ALA A 112 17.24 13.46 12.18
N VAL A 113 18.00 12.49 12.72
CA VAL A 113 19.40 12.69 13.14
C VAL A 113 20.42 12.38 12.03
N SER A 114 19.92 11.93 10.89
CA SER A 114 20.68 11.51 9.72
C SER A 114 21.15 12.71 8.87
N SER A 115 22.38 12.65 8.35
CA SER A 115 22.98 13.69 7.49
C SER A 115 23.20 13.22 6.04
N THR A 116 23.43 14.14 5.10
CA THR A 116 23.80 13.79 3.71
C THR A 116 25.17 13.09 3.62
N GLY A 117 26.02 13.18 4.64
CA GLY A 117 27.31 12.47 4.70
C GLY A 117 27.18 10.96 4.90
N ASP A 118 26.03 10.47 5.40
CA ASP A 118 25.79 9.06 5.69
C ASP A 118 25.15 8.29 4.51
N ILE A 119 25.07 8.92 3.31
CA ILE A 119 24.48 8.34 2.08
C ILE A 119 24.95 6.93 1.75
N VAL A 120 26.22 6.61 2.04
CA VAL A 120 26.76 5.26 1.78
C VAL A 120 26.21 4.22 2.77
N LYS A 121 26.05 4.56 4.06
CA LYS A 121 25.40 3.67 5.05
C LYS A 121 23.91 3.48 4.77
N TYR A 122 23.31 4.43 4.06
CA TYR A 122 21.90 4.38 3.71
C TYR A 122 21.55 3.37 2.60
N PHE A 123 22.53 2.87 1.83
CA PHE A 123 22.31 1.85 0.80
C PHE A 123 22.18 0.43 1.36
N THR A 124 22.69 0.17 2.56
CA THR A 124 22.66 -1.16 3.19
C THR A 124 21.49 -1.36 4.16
N ASN A 125 20.80 -0.28 4.58
CA ASN A 125 19.78 -0.31 5.65
C ASN A 125 18.42 0.34 5.29
N SER A 126 18.10 0.60 4.02
CA SER A 126 16.91 1.36 3.54
C SER A 126 16.73 2.79 4.07
N GLN A 127 17.65 3.29 4.88
CA GLN A 127 17.58 4.61 5.53
C GLN A 127 17.49 5.79 4.54
N ASN A 128 17.96 5.62 3.30
CA ASN A 128 17.89 6.62 2.24
C ASN A 128 16.45 7.04 1.94
N ILE A 129 15.57 6.05 1.85
CA ILE A 129 14.17 6.27 1.49
C ILE A 129 13.47 6.96 2.65
N ILE A 130 13.73 6.52 3.89
CA ILE A 130 13.11 7.10 5.08
C ILE A 130 13.56 8.55 5.28
N TYR A 131 14.84 8.86 5.06
CA TYR A 131 15.36 10.23 5.08
C TYR A 131 14.65 11.11 4.04
N LEU A 132 14.50 10.65 2.80
CA LEU A 132 13.78 11.39 1.76
C LEU A 132 12.30 11.59 2.12
N LEU A 133 11.65 10.58 2.68
CA LEU A 133 10.26 10.71 3.14
C LEU A 133 10.15 11.70 4.29
N TYR A 134 11.11 11.71 5.21
CA TYR A 134 11.17 12.66 6.33
C TYR A 134 11.43 14.09 5.89
N THR A 135 12.26 14.33 4.87
CA THR A 135 12.47 15.69 4.35
C THR A 135 11.22 16.23 3.63
N VAL A 136 10.42 15.37 3.01
CA VAL A 136 9.20 15.77 2.29
C VAL A 136 7.98 15.88 3.21
N PHE A 137 7.79 14.93 4.13
CA PHE A 137 6.56 14.81 4.93
C PHE A 137 6.76 15.11 6.41
N SER A 138 7.99 15.16 6.92
CA SER A 138 8.31 15.41 8.33
C SER A 138 7.47 14.51 9.26
N LEU A 139 6.75 15.07 10.23
CA LEU A 139 5.90 14.30 11.16
C LEU A 139 4.43 14.19 10.69
N GLN A 140 4.14 14.31 9.39
CA GLN A 140 2.80 14.12 8.83
C GLN A 140 2.59 12.66 8.38
N PRO A 141 1.82 11.82 9.11
CA PRO A 141 1.67 10.38 8.81
C PRO A 141 1.09 10.08 7.43
N GLN A 142 0.25 10.98 6.91
CA GLN A 142 -0.48 10.77 5.66
C GLN A 142 0.44 10.53 4.48
N GLY A 143 1.57 11.25 4.41
CA GLY A 143 2.56 11.09 3.34
C GLY A 143 3.18 9.69 3.31
N TYR A 144 3.51 9.16 4.49
CA TYR A 144 4.10 7.84 4.65
C TYR A 144 3.13 6.73 4.25
N HIS A 145 1.87 6.81 4.70
CA HIS A 145 0.85 5.83 4.34
C HIS A 145 0.49 5.89 2.85
N VAL A 146 0.45 7.07 2.23
CA VAL A 146 0.26 7.19 0.77
C VAL A 146 1.40 6.49 0.02
N VAL A 147 2.66 6.67 0.46
CA VAL A 147 3.81 5.98 -0.15
C VAL A 147 3.70 4.46 0.02
N LEU A 148 3.23 3.98 1.17
CA LEU A 148 3.01 2.55 1.40
C LEU A 148 1.96 1.98 0.43
N LEU A 149 0.86 2.71 0.18
CA LEU A 149 -0.15 2.31 -0.82
C LEU A 149 0.40 2.35 -2.26
N LEU A 150 1.25 3.34 -2.57
CA LEU A 150 1.96 3.42 -3.85
C LEU A 150 2.97 2.29 -4.03
N LEU A 151 3.50 1.69 -2.96
CA LEU A 151 4.33 0.48 -3.01
C LEU A 151 3.48 -0.81 -3.11
N HIS A 152 2.34 -0.86 -2.43
CA HIS A 152 1.43 -2.01 -2.54
C HIS A 152 0.83 -2.16 -3.95
N SER A 153 0.66 -1.04 -4.67
CA SER A 153 0.17 -0.96 -6.05
C SER A 153 1.00 -1.78 -7.06
N PRO A 154 2.31 -1.54 -7.25
CA PRO A 154 3.15 -2.35 -8.11
C PRO A 154 3.24 -3.80 -7.61
N ALA A 155 3.30 -4.07 -6.30
CA ALA A 155 3.28 -5.44 -5.79
C ALA A 155 2.05 -6.21 -6.29
N SER A 156 0.86 -5.60 -6.19
CA SER A 156 -0.41 -6.16 -6.65
C SER A 156 -0.46 -6.36 -8.17
N LEU A 157 0.06 -5.40 -8.94
CA LEU A 157 0.17 -5.52 -10.40
C LEU A 157 1.12 -6.65 -10.81
N LEU A 158 2.23 -6.84 -10.09
CA LEU A 158 3.14 -7.95 -10.33
C LEU A 158 2.48 -9.30 -10.04
N VAL A 159 1.66 -9.41 -8.98
CA VAL A 159 0.86 -10.62 -8.71
C VAL A 159 -0.15 -10.88 -9.84
N TYR A 160 -0.79 -9.83 -10.39
CA TYR A 160 -1.65 -9.96 -11.57
C TYR A 160 -0.88 -10.54 -12.76
N PHE A 161 0.27 -9.97 -13.11
CA PHE A 161 1.06 -10.46 -14.24
C PHE A 161 1.63 -11.85 -14.00
N LEU A 162 2.01 -12.17 -12.77
CA LEU A 162 2.50 -13.49 -12.36
C LEU A 162 1.40 -14.53 -12.56
N THR A 163 0.21 -14.26 -12.04
CA THR A 163 -0.94 -15.15 -12.19
C THR A 163 -1.37 -15.28 -13.65
N LEU A 164 -1.37 -14.17 -14.40
CA LEU A 164 -1.68 -14.18 -15.83
C LEU A 164 -0.67 -15.03 -16.61
N ARG A 165 0.60 -14.99 -16.23
CA ARG A 165 1.66 -15.79 -16.85
C ARG A 165 1.47 -17.28 -16.58
N ILE A 166 1.09 -17.64 -15.35
CA ILE A 166 0.90 -19.04 -14.91
C ILE A 166 -0.41 -19.61 -15.48
N LEU A 167 -1.54 -18.94 -15.24
CA LEU A 167 -2.88 -19.47 -15.57
C LEU A 167 -3.36 -19.12 -16.97
N LYS A 168 -2.76 -18.11 -17.63
CA LYS A 168 -3.14 -17.62 -18.98
C LYS A 168 -4.61 -17.21 -19.12
N LYS A 169 -5.28 -16.89 -18.01
CA LYS A 169 -6.68 -16.43 -17.95
C LYS A 169 -6.78 -15.13 -17.17
N LYS A 170 -7.14 -14.03 -17.85
CA LYS A 170 -7.24 -12.68 -17.25
C LYS A 170 -8.20 -12.62 -16.06
N LEU A 171 -9.37 -13.26 -16.17
CA LEU A 171 -10.36 -13.28 -15.09
C LEU A 171 -9.79 -13.93 -13.82
N LEU A 172 -9.12 -15.08 -13.95
CA LEU A 172 -8.53 -15.76 -12.80
C LEU A 172 -7.35 -14.96 -12.22
N ALA A 173 -6.55 -14.33 -13.09
CA ALA A 173 -5.48 -13.44 -12.64
C ALA A 173 -6.02 -12.25 -11.86
N PHE A 174 -7.10 -11.62 -12.33
CA PHE A 174 -7.75 -10.53 -11.63
C PHE A 174 -8.31 -10.97 -10.27
N ILE A 175 -9.03 -12.10 -10.21
CA ILE A 175 -9.57 -12.61 -8.94
C ILE A 175 -8.46 -12.96 -7.94
N ALA A 176 -7.37 -13.58 -8.40
CA ALA A 176 -6.22 -13.86 -7.53
C ALA A 176 -5.59 -12.57 -6.99
N THR A 177 -5.51 -11.52 -7.82
CA THR A 177 -5.06 -10.20 -7.34
C THR A 177 -6.03 -9.58 -6.33
N LEU A 178 -7.35 -9.77 -6.48
CA LEU A 178 -8.30 -9.33 -5.45
C LEU A 178 -8.08 -10.04 -4.11
N PHE A 179 -7.85 -11.36 -4.14
CA PHE A 179 -7.50 -12.10 -2.92
C PHE A 179 -6.20 -11.59 -2.30
N PHE A 180 -5.20 -11.25 -3.12
CA PHE A 180 -3.93 -10.71 -2.64
C PHE A 180 -4.11 -9.33 -1.97
N ILE A 181 -4.82 -8.42 -2.65
CA ILE A 181 -5.08 -7.05 -2.16
C ILE A 181 -5.87 -7.06 -0.85
N LEU A 182 -6.88 -7.92 -0.76
CA LEU A 182 -7.80 -7.97 0.38
C LEU A 182 -7.34 -8.91 1.50
N SER A 183 -6.19 -9.57 1.34
CA SER A 183 -5.72 -10.56 2.30
C SER A 183 -5.39 -9.92 3.66
N PRO A 184 -6.04 -10.35 4.76
CA PRO A 184 -5.71 -9.88 6.12
C PRO A 184 -4.25 -10.19 6.51
N PHE A 185 -3.63 -11.20 5.89
CA PHE A 185 -2.22 -11.53 6.11
C PHE A 185 -1.24 -10.39 5.74
N LEU A 186 -1.68 -9.42 4.94
CA LEU A 186 -0.89 -8.23 4.60
C LEU A 186 -1.31 -6.99 5.39
N ALA A 187 -2.28 -7.10 6.31
CA ALA A 187 -2.82 -5.96 7.06
C ALA A 187 -1.70 -5.20 7.80
N GLU A 188 -0.87 -5.89 8.57
CA GLU A 188 0.31 -5.29 9.23
C GLU A 188 1.21 -4.56 8.21
N ASN A 189 1.43 -5.14 7.04
CA ASN A 189 2.28 -4.55 6.01
C ASN A 189 1.70 -3.32 5.29
N ILE A 190 0.39 -3.08 5.44
CA ILE A 190 -0.34 -1.98 4.79
C ILE A 190 -0.72 -0.90 5.80
N PHE A 191 -0.99 -1.28 7.06
CA PHE A 191 -1.36 -0.34 8.11
C PHE A 191 -0.16 0.18 8.91
N TRP A 192 0.98 -0.54 8.91
CA TRP A 192 2.17 -0.13 9.66
C TRP A 192 3.31 0.33 8.76
N PHE A 193 3.67 1.61 8.85
CA PHE A 193 4.72 2.19 8.00
C PHE A 193 6.08 1.51 8.19
N SER A 194 6.43 1.08 9.40
CA SER A 194 7.71 0.43 9.68
C SER A 194 8.00 -0.82 8.84
N THR A 195 6.96 -1.44 8.28
CA THR A 195 7.10 -2.61 7.41
C THR A 195 7.34 -2.28 5.94
N PHE A 196 7.40 -0.99 5.55
CA PHE A 196 7.63 -0.60 4.15
C PHE A 196 8.84 -1.28 3.49
N PRO A 197 9.97 -1.59 4.17
CA PRO A 197 11.09 -2.26 3.53
C PRO A 197 10.71 -3.67 3.06
N VAL A 198 9.84 -4.37 3.80
CA VAL A 198 9.33 -5.70 3.43
C VAL A 198 8.49 -5.61 2.16
N THR A 199 7.59 -4.62 2.07
CA THR A 199 6.76 -4.38 0.88
C THR A 199 7.65 -4.06 -0.33
N LEU A 200 8.65 -3.21 -0.16
CA LEU A 200 9.58 -2.85 -1.23
C LEU A 200 10.42 -4.06 -1.70
N SER A 201 10.99 -4.83 -0.78
CA SER A 201 11.71 -6.07 -1.10
C SER A 201 10.83 -7.08 -1.85
N SER A 202 9.55 -7.19 -1.47
CA SER A 202 8.60 -8.09 -2.12
C SER A 202 8.39 -7.74 -3.61
N ILE A 203 8.34 -6.44 -3.95
CA ILE A 203 8.24 -5.98 -5.35
C ILE A 203 9.42 -6.52 -6.15
N PHE A 204 10.64 -6.34 -5.63
CA PHE A 204 11.85 -6.77 -6.31
C PHE A 204 11.90 -8.29 -6.47
N ILE A 205 11.52 -9.05 -5.44
CA ILE A 205 11.54 -10.51 -5.48
C ILE A 205 10.45 -11.07 -6.40
N ILE A 206 9.22 -10.54 -6.37
CA ILE A 206 8.16 -10.98 -7.30
C ILE A 206 8.54 -10.62 -8.75
N PHE A 207 9.16 -9.47 -8.96
CA PHE A 207 9.65 -9.08 -10.28
C PHE A 207 10.77 -10.00 -10.77
N ALA A 208 11.69 -10.39 -9.89
CA ALA A 208 12.72 -11.39 -10.17
C ALA A 208 12.10 -12.74 -10.60
N VAL A 209 11.08 -13.22 -9.87
CA VAL A 209 10.33 -14.45 -10.23
C VAL A 209 9.70 -14.32 -11.62
N LEU A 210 9.08 -13.17 -11.93
CA LEU A 210 8.50 -12.92 -13.25
C LEU A 210 9.52 -12.95 -14.38
N ILE A 211 10.70 -12.36 -14.18
CA ILE A 211 11.80 -12.40 -15.13
C ILE A 211 12.29 -13.84 -15.30
N PHE A 212 12.47 -14.58 -14.20
CA PHE A 212 12.87 -15.98 -14.23
C PHE A 212 11.90 -16.85 -15.05
N LEU A 213 10.59 -16.68 -14.87
CA LEU A 213 9.56 -17.37 -15.67
C LEU A 213 9.52 -16.95 -17.15
N LYS A 214 10.09 -15.79 -17.49
CA LYS A 214 10.27 -15.35 -18.88
C LYS A 214 11.56 -15.91 -19.48
N LEU A 215 12.60 -16.03 -18.66
CA LEU A 215 13.92 -16.57 -19.01
C LEU A 215 13.90 -18.06 -19.34
N TRP A 216 13.02 -18.84 -18.69
CA TRP A 216 12.89 -20.29 -18.98
C TRP A 216 12.72 -20.60 -20.48
N LYS A 217 12.16 -19.66 -21.26
CA LYS A 217 11.96 -19.84 -22.71
C LYS A 217 13.03 -19.21 -23.60
N ASN A 218 13.69 -18.12 -23.18
CA ASN A 218 14.71 -17.40 -23.96
C ASN A 218 15.90 -17.08 -23.05
N LYS A 219 17.13 -17.42 -23.47
CA LYS A 219 18.37 -17.35 -22.68
C LYS A 219 19.29 -16.12 -22.92
N PRO A 220 18.84 -14.85 -22.98
CA PRO A 220 19.78 -13.74 -23.11
C PRO A 220 20.42 -13.41 -21.74
N ILE A 221 21.75 -13.32 -21.71
CA ILE A 221 22.57 -13.03 -20.51
C ILE A 221 22.11 -11.76 -19.76
N ILE A 222 21.67 -10.73 -20.49
CA ILE A 222 21.17 -9.46 -19.92
C ILE A 222 20.02 -9.69 -18.93
N LYS A 223 19.11 -10.64 -19.20
CA LYS A 223 18.00 -10.93 -18.29
C LYS A 223 18.45 -11.64 -17.02
N TYR A 224 19.55 -12.41 -17.05
CA TYR A 224 20.16 -13.01 -15.86
C TYR A 224 20.86 -11.95 -15.01
N LEU A 225 21.51 -10.97 -15.62
CA LEU A 225 22.07 -9.82 -14.90
C LEU A 225 20.97 -8.99 -14.22
N ILE A 226 19.87 -8.72 -14.94
CA ILE A 226 18.71 -8.04 -14.36
C ILE A 226 18.13 -8.86 -13.19
N LEU A 227 17.99 -10.17 -13.35
CA LEU A 227 17.53 -11.07 -12.27
C LEU A 227 18.43 -10.98 -11.03
N LEU A 228 19.75 -11.04 -11.21
CA LEU A 228 20.73 -10.95 -10.13
C LEU A 228 20.62 -9.61 -9.39
N ILE A 229 20.49 -8.51 -10.13
CA ILE A 229 20.31 -7.16 -9.56
C ILE A 229 19.05 -7.11 -8.67
N PHE A 230 17.91 -7.64 -9.14
CA PHE A 230 16.68 -7.63 -8.35
C PHE A 230 16.72 -8.54 -7.12
N ILE A 231 17.42 -9.68 -7.20
CA ILE A 231 17.65 -10.54 -6.03
C ILE A 231 18.50 -9.78 -5.00
N ILE A 232 19.60 -9.16 -5.44
CA ILE A 232 20.48 -8.37 -4.56
C ILE A 232 19.68 -7.24 -3.90
N PHE A 233 18.92 -6.45 -4.66
CA PHE A 233 18.07 -5.41 -4.07
C PHE A 233 17.02 -5.97 -3.11
N GLY A 234 16.39 -7.11 -3.43
CA GLY A 234 15.41 -7.75 -2.55
C GLY A 234 15.95 -8.11 -1.17
N PHE A 235 17.22 -8.52 -1.08
CA PHE A 235 17.87 -8.90 0.18
C PHE A 235 18.64 -7.76 0.87
N LEU A 236 19.03 -6.71 0.14
CA LEU A 236 19.80 -5.58 0.70
C LEU A 236 18.96 -4.54 1.45
N ILE A 237 17.63 -4.58 1.34
CA ILE A 237 16.79 -3.47 1.81
C ILE A 237 16.64 -3.42 3.33
N HIS A 238 16.51 -4.54 4.06
CA HIS A 238 16.50 -4.51 5.54
C HIS A 238 16.68 -5.89 6.20
N GLU A 239 17.08 -5.91 7.48
CA GLU A 239 17.32 -7.10 8.31
C GLU A 239 16.17 -8.16 8.37
N PRO A 240 14.85 -7.85 8.35
CA PRO A 240 13.81 -8.85 8.28
C PRO A 240 13.42 -9.16 6.83
N SER A 241 14.36 -9.18 5.87
CA SER A 241 14.07 -9.63 4.49
C SER A 241 13.49 -11.06 4.45
N ILE A 242 13.61 -11.83 5.53
CA ILE A 242 12.92 -13.11 5.74
C ILE A 242 11.38 -12.94 5.68
N ALA A 243 10.84 -11.80 6.14
CA ALA A 243 9.41 -11.51 6.10
C ALA A 243 8.86 -11.35 4.66
N VAL A 244 9.72 -11.21 3.64
CA VAL A 244 9.30 -11.25 2.24
C VAL A 244 8.67 -12.60 1.87
N ILE A 245 9.04 -13.67 2.57
CA ILE A 245 8.43 -14.98 2.40
C ILE A 245 6.91 -14.90 2.64
N PHE A 246 6.43 -14.09 3.58
CA PHE A 246 5.00 -13.94 3.83
C PHE A 246 4.27 -13.28 2.66
N TYR A 247 4.87 -12.28 2.01
CA TYR A 247 4.33 -11.68 0.79
C TYR A 247 4.23 -12.68 -0.37
N LEU A 248 5.26 -13.51 -0.55
CA LEU A 248 5.27 -14.56 -1.57
C LEU A 248 4.27 -15.68 -1.25
N LEU A 249 4.17 -16.09 0.01
CA LEU A 249 3.19 -17.05 0.49
C LEU A 249 1.77 -16.53 0.25
N ASN A 250 1.50 -15.25 0.52
CA ASN A 250 0.21 -14.65 0.25
C ASN A 250 -0.12 -14.62 -1.25
N ALA A 251 0.85 -14.28 -2.10
CA ALA A 251 0.68 -14.36 -3.56
C ALA A 251 0.41 -15.81 -4.02
N GLY A 252 1.13 -16.78 -3.48
CA GLY A 252 0.92 -18.22 -3.74
C GLY A 252 -0.45 -18.70 -3.29
N LEU A 253 -0.87 -18.34 -2.06
CA LEU A 253 -2.19 -18.66 -1.49
C LEU A 253 -3.30 -18.08 -2.36
N SER A 254 -3.17 -16.83 -2.79
CA SER A 254 -4.14 -16.15 -3.66
C SER A 254 -4.33 -16.88 -4.99
N ILE A 255 -3.23 -17.31 -5.63
CA ILE A 255 -3.27 -18.11 -6.86
C ILE A 255 -3.91 -19.49 -6.58
N PHE A 256 -3.52 -20.14 -5.49
CA PHE A 256 -4.01 -21.45 -5.10
C PHE A 256 -5.52 -21.45 -4.85
N LEU A 257 -6.04 -20.49 -4.09
CA LEU A 257 -7.47 -20.30 -3.84
C LEU A 257 -8.24 -20.17 -5.15
N VAL A 258 -7.78 -19.32 -6.07
CA VAL A 258 -8.43 -19.16 -7.39
C VAL A 258 -8.46 -20.45 -8.19
N VAL A 259 -7.38 -21.25 -8.15
CA VAL A 259 -7.30 -22.52 -8.86
C VAL A 259 -8.26 -23.55 -8.27
N ILE A 260 -8.33 -23.65 -6.94
CA ILE A 260 -9.26 -24.55 -6.25
C ILE A 260 -10.70 -24.17 -6.57
N ILE A 261 -11.07 -22.90 -6.38
CA ILE A 261 -12.43 -22.43 -6.65
C ILE A 261 -12.80 -22.70 -8.10
N HIS A 262 -11.88 -22.44 -9.05
CA HIS A 262 -12.12 -22.72 -10.46
C HIS A 262 -12.33 -24.21 -10.73
N LYS A 263 -11.55 -25.10 -10.11
CA LYS A 263 -11.70 -26.56 -10.23
C LYS A 263 -13.03 -27.04 -9.65
N ILE A 264 -13.37 -26.63 -8.41
CA ILE A 264 -14.63 -26.99 -7.75
C ILE A 264 -15.83 -26.51 -8.56
N SER A 265 -15.78 -25.26 -9.04
CA SER A 265 -16.81 -24.69 -9.91
C SER A 265 -17.01 -25.50 -11.20
N GLY A 266 -15.94 -26.09 -11.72
CA GLY A 266 -15.99 -27.00 -12.88
C GLY A 266 -16.60 -28.37 -12.56
N LEU A 267 -16.42 -28.88 -11.34
CA LEU A 267 -17.01 -30.15 -10.90
C LEU A 267 -18.53 -30.02 -10.66
N LEU A 268 -18.97 -28.89 -10.11
CA LEU A 268 -20.39 -28.62 -9.82
C LEU A 268 -21.26 -28.52 -11.07
N VAL A 269 -20.66 -28.31 -12.25
CA VAL A 269 -21.41 -27.89 -13.44
C VAL A 269 -20.99 -28.67 -14.69
N LYS A 270 -21.90 -29.46 -15.25
CA LYS A 270 -21.66 -30.23 -16.48
C LYS A 270 -21.47 -29.32 -17.71
N LYS A 271 -20.32 -29.49 -18.38
CA LYS A 271 -19.93 -29.18 -19.78
C LYS A 271 -20.12 -27.76 -20.36
N ARG A 272 -20.85 -26.81 -19.76
CA ARG A 272 -20.97 -25.43 -20.30
C ARG A 272 -20.05 -24.43 -19.56
N LYS A 273 -19.26 -23.65 -20.32
CA LYS A 273 -18.33 -22.65 -19.76
C LYS A 273 -19.04 -21.53 -18.98
N ILE A 274 -20.20 -21.08 -19.45
CA ILE A 274 -20.97 -19.99 -18.83
C ILE A 274 -21.46 -20.39 -17.44
N SER A 275 -21.83 -21.67 -17.26
CA SER A 275 -22.38 -22.15 -16.01
C SER A 275 -21.31 -22.36 -14.92
N ILE A 276 -20.02 -22.45 -15.27
CA ILE A 276 -18.89 -22.45 -14.30
C ILE A 276 -18.67 -21.06 -13.69
N ILE A 277 -19.02 -19.98 -14.40
CA ILE A 277 -18.78 -18.61 -13.93
C ILE A 277 -19.63 -18.30 -12.70
N PHE A 278 -20.86 -18.81 -12.64
CA PHE A 278 -21.77 -18.55 -11.52
C PHE A 278 -21.22 -19.04 -10.16
N PRO A 279 -20.89 -20.32 -9.96
CA PRO A 279 -20.28 -20.78 -8.70
C PRO A 279 -18.92 -20.12 -8.44
N LEU A 280 -18.12 -19.85 -9.48
CA LEU A 280 -16.84 -19.14 -9.33
C LEU A 280 -17.04 -17.76 -8.70
N VAL A 281 -18.01 -16.98 -9.19
CA VAL A 281 -18.33 -15.65 -8.66
C VAL A 281 -18.86 -15.74 -7.23
N ILE A 282 -19.74 -16.70 -6.93
CA ILE A 282 -20.29 -16.89 -5.59
C ILE A 282 -19.18 -17.20 -4.57
N PHE A 283 -18.37 -18.23 -4.83
CA PHE A 283 -17.27 -18.59 -3.92
C PHE A 283 -16.26 -17.45 -3.76
N THR A 284 -15.97 -16.73 -4.85
CA THR A 284 -15.12 -15.54 -4.81
C THR A 284 -15.72 -14.47 -3.90
N ALA A 285 -17.00 -14.14 -4.08
CA ALA A 285 -17.68 -13.12 -3.29
C ALA A 285 -17.72 -13.47 -1.80
N ILE A 286 -17.94 -14.75 -1.45
CA ILE A 286 -17.93 -15.22 -0.05
C ILE A 286 -16.55 -14.99 0.58
N ILE A 287 -15.47 -15.41 -0.09
CA ILE A 287 -14.11 -15.25 0.45
C ILE A 287 -13.74 -13.77 0.56
N LEU A 288 -14.06 -12.97 -0.46
CA LEU A 288 -13.80 -11.52 -0.42
C LEU A 288 -14.59 -10.84 0.71
N ALA A 289 -15.81 -11.28 1.00
CA ALA A 289 -16.58 -10.75 2.12
C ALA A 289 -15.95 -11.08 3.48
N ILE A 290 -15.43 -12.30 3.65
CA ILE A 290 -14.68 -12.69 4.86
C ILE A 290 -13.43 -11.82 4.98
N PHE A 291 -12.64 -11.71 3.91
CA PHE A 291 -11.42 -10.91 3.89
C PHE A 291 -11.68 -9.45 4.21
N LEU A 292 -12.71 -8.84 3.61
CA LEU A 292 -13.13 -7.47 3.92
C LEU A 292 -13.54 -7.28 5.39
N LYS A 293 -14.20 -8.28 5.99
CA LYS A 293 -14.59 -8.23 7.40
C LYS A 293 -13.37 -8.22 8.31
N GLU A 294 -12.44 -9.14 8.11
CA GLU A 294 -11.20 -9.23 8.90
C GLU A 294 -10.33 -7.99 8.69
N LEU A 295 -10.19 -7.52 7.45
CA LEU A 295 -9.41 -6.33 7.14
C LEU A 295 -9.98 -5.06 7.79
N LYS A 296 -11.31 -4.96 7.91
CA LYS A 296 -11.96 -3.86 8.61
C LYS A 296 -11.70 -3.92 10.13
N GLN A 297 -11.62 -5.12 10.70
CA GLN A 297 -11.26 -5.29 12.10
C GLN A 297 -9.82 -4.83 12.36
N GLU A 298 -8.88 -5.25 11.51
CA GLU A 298 -7.49 -4.79 11.52
C GLU A 298 -7.41 -3.26 11.44
N GLU A 299 -8.12 -2.63 10.50
CA GLU A 299 -8.14 -1.17 10.37
C GLU A 299 -8.57 -0.46 11.66
N ILE A 300 -9.58 -0.99 12.35
CA ILE A 300 -10.07 -0.44 13.62
C ILE A 300 -8.97 -0.54 14.69
N GLU A 301 -8.28 -1.68 14.77
CA GLU A 301 -7.21 -1.92 15.74
C GLU A 301 -6.00 -1.02 15.48
N TRP A 302 -5.55 -0.89 14.24
CA TRP A 302 -4.45 -0.01 13.86
C TRP A 302 -4.78 1.47 14.07
N ARG A 303 -6.01 1.89 13.79
CA ARG A 303 -6.46 3.26 14.09
C ARG A 303 -6.50 3.51 15.60
N TYR A 304 -6.97 2.53 16.37
CA TYR A 304 -6.97 2.62 17.84
C TYR A 304 -5.54 2.76 18.37
N ALA A 305 -4.61 1.92 17.92
CA ALA A 305 -3.20 1.98 18.33
C ALA A 305 -2.55 3.35 18.01
N GLY A 306 -2.83 3.90 16.82
CA GLY A 306 -2.40 5.24 16.43
C GLY A 306 -2.98 6.33 17.33
N ASN A 307 -4.29 6.29 17.60
CA ASN A 307 -4.95 7.25 18.48
C ASN A 307 -4.45 7.14 19.92
N PHE A 308 -4.23 5.93 20.42
CA PHE A 308 -3.64 5.66 21.73
C PHE A 308 -2.28 6.36 21.86
N THR A 309 -1.42 6.17 20.87
CA THR A 309 -0.09 6.79 20.83
C THR A 309 -0.18 8.31 20.76
N LYS A 310 -1.07 8.84 19.91
CA LYS A 310 -1.31 10.28 19.78
C LYS A 310 -1.78 10.91 21.10
N ASN A 311 -2.69 10.25 21.80
CA ASN A 311 -3.24 10.73 23.07
C ASN A 311 -2.18 10.74 24.18
N MET A 312 -1.34 9.70 24.26
CA MET A 312 -0.22 9.66 25.20
C MET A 312 0.73 10.84 24.97
N LEU A 313 1.14 11.04 23.72
CA LEU A 313 2.05 12.13 23.32
C LEU A 313 1.44 13.50 23.60
N SER A 314 0.15 13.68 23.31
CA SER A 314 -0.57 14.92 23.61
C SER A 314 -0.64 15.19 25.10
N THR A 315 -0.95 14.18 25.92
CA THR A 315 -1.02 14.31 27.38
C THR A 315 0.33 14.74 27.94
N LEU A 316 1.42 14.10 27.51
CA LEU A 316 2.77 14.47 27.95
C LEU A 316 3.16 15.88 27.53
N ARG A 317 2.87 16.28 26.28
CA ARG A 317 3.19 17.62 25.80
C ARG A 317 2.42 18.71 26.56
N LEU A 318 1.15 18.47 26.90
CA LEU A 318 0.27 19.48 27.49
C LEU A 318 0.38 19.54 29.03
N GLU A 319 0.55 18.42 29.70
CA GLU A 319 0.49 18.34 31.17
C GLU A 319 1.87 18.20 31.83
N HIS A 320 2.89 17.82 31.05
CA HIS A 320 4.23 17.49 31.56
C HIS A 320 5.36 18.13 30.73
N GLU A 321 5.14 19.35 30.22
CA GLU A 321 6.15 20.12 29.48
C GLU A 321 7.42 20.41 30.32
N ASP A 322 7.31 20.35 31.64
CA ASP A 322 8.39 20.57 32.61
C ASP A 322 9.41 19.42 32.70
N LEU A 323 9.20 18.30 32.00
CA LEU A 323 10.15 17.20 31.97
C LEU A 323 11.50 17.62 31.35
N GLN A 324 12.56 17.48 32.14
CA GLN A 324 13.94 17.82 31.76
C GLN A 324 14.76 16.58 31.44
N LYS A 325 15.95 16.78 30.84
CA LYS A 325 16.95 15.74 30.55
C LYS A 325 17.40 14.93 31.78
N THR A 326 17.32 15.53 32.97
CA THR A 326 17.67 14.90 34.25
C THR A 326 16.54 14.04 34.82
N SER A 327 15.32 14.16 34.27
CA SER A 327 14.15 13.41 34.73
C SER A 327 14.25 11.95 34.32
N ASN A 328 13.82 11.06 35.22
CA ASN A 328 13.73 9.63 34.97
C ASN A 328 12.26 9.25 34.92
N VAL A 329 11.79 8.87 33.73
CA VAL A 329 10.38 8.61 33.44
C VAL A 329 10.17 7.10 33.30
N TYR A 330 9.30 6.55 34.14
CA TYR A 330 8.97 5.14 34.21
C TYR A 330 7.56 4.92 33.70
N PHE A 331 7.41 4.22 32.59
CA PHE A 331 6.12 3.77 32.10
C PHE A 331 5.85 2.37 32.64
N VAL A 332 4.80 2.25 33.45
CA VAL A 332 4.38 0.99 34.06
C VAL A 332 3.34 0.31 33.18
N SER A 333 3.57 -0.98 32.89
CA SER A 333 2.69 -1.83 32.11
C SER A 333 2.30 -1.22 30.75
N ALA A 334 3.28 -0.64 30.06
CA ALA A 334 3.06 -0.07 28.74
C ALA A 334 2.44 -1.11 27.78
N PRO A 335 1.31 -0.80 27.13
CA PRO A 335 0.65 -1.76 26.26
C PRO A 335 1.49 -2.02 25.03
N VAL A 336 1.77 -3.29 24.78
CA VAL A 336 2.57 -3.72 23.64
C VAL A 336 1.73 -3.77 22.36
N LYS A 337 0.50 -4.26 22.46
CA LYS A 337 -0.45 -4.41 21.35
C LYS A 337 -1.88 -4.10 21.78
N TYR A 338 -2.73 -3.82 20.80
CA TYR A 338 -4.18 -3.92 20.89
C TYR A 338 -4.69 -4.74 19.71
N GLY A 339 -5.25 -5.92 19.99
CA GLY A 339 -5.48 -6.93 18.95
C GLY A 339 -4.17 -7.29 18.26
N ASP A 340 -4.13 -7.18 16.93
CA ASP A 340 -2.94 -7.44 16.12
C ASP A 340 -2.06 -6.20 15.91
N ALA A 341 -2.58 -5.00 16.18
CA ALA A 341 -1.87 -3.74 16.02
C ALA A 341 -0.86 -3.46 17.14
N TRP A 342 0.36 -3.04 16.74
CA TRP A 342 1.41 -2.63 17.67
C TRP A 342 1.16 -1.24 18.25
N ILE A 343 1.38 -1.08 19.56
CA ILE A 343 1.38 0.23 20.23
C ILE A 343 2.82 0.58 20.62
N PHE A 344 3.35 -0.08 21.66
CA PHE A 344 4.69 0.19 22.17
C PHE A 344 5.52 -1.07 22.49
N PRO A 345 5.72 -2.01 21.54
CA PRO A 345 6.79 -3.00 21.68
C PRO A 345 8.17 -2.33 21.74
N THR A 346 8.30 -1.20 21.04
CA THR A 346 9.48 -0.35 20.90
C THR A 346 9.00 1.10 20.68
N GLY A 347 9.93 2.05 20.59
CA GLY A 347 9.63 3.40 20.09
C GLY A 347 9.11 4.43 21.10
N ILE A 348 8.73 4.07 22.34
CA ILE A 348 8.32 5.07 23.36
C ILE A 348 9.40 6.16 23.52
N ALA A 349 10.65 5.75 23.75
CA ALA A 349 11.75 6.70 23.95
C ALA A 349 12.00 7.58 22.72
N ASP A 350 11.86 7.01 21.51
CA ASP A 350 12.03 7.75 20.25
C ASP A 350 10.86 8.70 19.98
N SER A 351 9.63 8.33 20.38
CA SER A 351 8.45 9.18 20.28
C SER A 351 8.56 10.43 21.16
N LEU A 352 9.12 10.27 22.37
CA LEU A 352 9.33 11.37 23.31
C LEU A 352 10.48 12.29 22.90
N TRP A 353 11.46 11.77 22.16
CA TRP A 353 12.52 12.59 21.57
C TRP A 353 11.95 13.68 20.65
N PHE A 354 10.87 13.41 19.92
CA PHE A 354 10.22 14.42 19.07
C PHE A 354 9.53 15.55 19.85
N ILE A 355 9.11 15.26 21.09
CA ILE A 355 8.41 16.22 21.96
C ILE A 355 9.41 17.05 22.77
N TYR A 356 10.43 16.41 23.33
CA TYR A 356 11.35 17.03 24.29
C TYR A 356 12.72 17.38 23.71
N GLN A 357 13.12 16.79 22.57
CA GLN A 357 14.38 17.06 21.87
C GLN A 357 15.61 17.10 22.79
N GLU A 358 16.24 18.26 22.98
CA GLU A 358 17.42 18.43 23.83
C GLU A 358 17.15 18.15 25.33
N ASN A 359 15.88 18.30 25.75
CA ASN A 359 15.40 18.01 27.09
C ASN A 359 14.89 16.58 27.27
N ASN A 360 15.17 15.66 26.33
CA ASN A 360 14.62 14.31 26.36
C ASN A 360 14.96 13.57 27.68
N PRO A 361 13.95 13.18 28.47
CA PRO A 361 14.17 12.48 29.73
C PRO A 361 14.65 11.04 29.52
N ARG A 362 15.17 10.42 30.59
CA ARG A 362 15.55 9.00 30.57
C ARG A 362 14.31 8.14 30.73
N ILE A 363 14.03 7.28 29.75
CA ILE A 363 12.81 6.48 29.70
C ILE A 363 13.09 5.05 30.13
N TYR A 364 12.24 4.52 31.01
CA TYR A 364 12.25 3.14 31.47
C TYR A 364 10.86 2.54 31.30
N GLN A 365 10.78 1.28 30.88
CA GLN A 365 9.54 0.51 30.87
C GLN A 365 9.62 -0.58 31.94
N THR A 366 8.56 -0.72 32.74
CA THR A 366 8.51 -1.65 33.87
C THR A 366 7.17 -2.38 33.89
N LYS A 367 7.11 -3.56 34.50
CA LYS A 367 5.88 -4.37 34.56
C LYS A 367 4.96 -3.93 35.69
N SER A 368 5.49 -3.36 36.76
CA SER A 368 4.74 -2.91 37.92
C SER A 368 5.36 -1.68 38.59
N ILE A 369 4.57 -0.99 39.40
CA ILE A 369 5.03 0.14 40.21
C ILE A 369 6.14 -0.28 41.18
N GLU A 370 6.06 -1.50 41.72
CA GLU A 370 7.09 -2.06 42.60
C GLU A 370 8.44 -2.24 41.90
N GLU A 371 8.42 -2.68 40.64
CA GLU A 371 9.63 -2.81 39.83
C GLU A 371 10.26 -1.44 39.54
N ALA A 372 9.43 -0.44 39.20
CA ALA A 372 9.88 0.93 39.04
C ALA A 372 10.54 1.47 40.32
N ASN A 373 9.89 1.29 41.48
CA ASN A 373 10.43 1.70 42.77
C ASN A 373 11.74 0.98 43.14
N LYS A 374 11.84 -0.33 42.86
CA LYS A 374 13.09 -1.09 43.04
C LYS A 374 14.22 -0.53 42.17
N LEU A 375 13.94 -0.18 40.91
CA LEU A 375 14.93 0.42 40.00
C LEU A 375 15.37 1.80 40.47
N ILE A 376 14.44 2.63 40.94
CA ILE A 376 14.73 3.96 41.51
C ILE A 376 15.66 3.83 42.72
N LEU A 377 15.33 2.95 43.66
CA LEU A 377 16.15 2.71 44.86
C LEU A 377 17.53 2.16 44.51
N LYS A 378 17.61 1.20 43.59
CA LYS A 378 18.86 0.59 43.13
C LYS A 378 19.79 1.60 42.46
N ASN A 379 19.24 2.44 41.59
CA ASN A 379 20.03 3.39 40.80
C ASN A 379 20.23 4.74 41.52
N LYS A 380 19.59 4.94 42.68
CA LYS A 380 19.61 6.19 43.46
C LYS A 380 19.29 7.43 42.61
N THR A 381 18.34 7.28 41.67
CA THR A 381 17.94 8.35 40.76
C THR A 381 17.10 9.40 41.48
N LYS A 382 17.28 10.67 41.10
CA LYS A 382 16.46 11.80 41.55
C LYS A 382 15.55 12.26 40.40
N ASN A 383 14.51 13.03 40.70
CA ASN A 383 13.55 13.55 39.73
C ASN A 383 12.86 12.43 38.92
N ASN A 384 12.15 11.54 39.63
CA ASN A 384 11.50 10.37 39.05
C ASN A 384 10.01 10.63 38.81
N PHE A 385 9.50 10.18 37.67
CA PHE A 385 8.10 10.28 37.29
C PHE A 385 7.62 8.88 36.91
N ILE A 386 6.59 8.38 37.59
CA ILE A 386 6.00 7.08 37.29
C ILE A 386 4.66 7.33 36.62
N PHE A 387 4.47 6.80 35.42
CA PHE A 387 3.22 6.89 34.67
C PHE A 387 2.60 5.51 34.51
N ILE A 388 1.30 5.45 34.73
CA ILE A 388 0.45 4.31 34.39
C ILE A 388 -0.41 4.67 33.18
N PHE A 389 -0.69 3.70 32.33
CA PHE A 389 -1.64 3.87 31.22
C PHE A 389 -3.07 3.62 31.70
N GLU A 390 -3.96 4.56 31.40
CA GLU A 390 -5.39 4.38 31.49
C GLU A 390 -5.97 3.98 30.11
N LYS A 391 -7.29 4.02 29.96
CA LYS A 391 -7.94 3.74 28.68
C LYS A 391 -7.55 4.77 27.61
N ASP A 392 -7.55 4.34 26.36
CA ASP A 392 -7.41 5.20 25.17
C ASP A 392 -6.11 6.03 25.09
N GLY A 393 -5.05 5.60 25.78
CA GLY A 393 -3.72 6.23 25.69
C GLY A 393 -3.52 7.39 26.65
N ILE A 394 -4.51 7.68 27.50
CA ILE A 394 -4.36 8.64 28.59
C ILE A 394 -3.37 8.04 29.60
N ILE A 395 -2.46 8.87 30.11
CA ILE A 395 -1.53 8.46 31.14
C ILE A 395 -1.78 9.25 32.41
N LYS A 396 -1.51 8.63 33.56
CA LYS A 396 -1.64 9.25 34.86
C LYS A 396 -0.34 9.13 35.63
N LYS A 397 0.13 10.25 36.19
CA LYS A 397 1.27 10.27 37.10
C LYS A 397 0.88 9.63 38.43
N VAL A 398 1.71 8.71 38.91
CA VAL A 398 1.61 8.10 40.24
C VAL A 398 2.77 8.62 41.08
N ASN A 399 2.46 8.97 42.33
CA ASN A 399 3.44 9.46 43.30
C ASN A 399 4.23 8.33 43.96
#